data_AF-A0A2J8JY78-F1
#
_entry.id   AF-A0A2J8JY78-F1
#
_cell.length_a   1.000
_cell.length_b   1.000
_cell.length_c   1.000
_cell.angle_alpha   90.00
_cell.angle_beta   90.00
_cell.angle_gamma   90.00
#
_symmetry.space_group_name_H-M   'P 1'
#
loop_
_entity.id
_entity.type
_entity.pdbx_description
1 polymer ?
#
loop_
_entity_poly.entity_id
_entity_poly.type
_entity_poly.pdbx_seq_one_letter_code
_entity_poly.pdbx_strand_id
1 'polypeptide(L)'
;VDKDRSGVISDTELQQALSNGTWTPFNPVTVRSIICYRLSDQFHDILIRKFDRQGRGQIAFDDFIQGCIVLQRLTDIFRRYDTDQDGWIQVSYEQYLSMVFSIV
;
A
#
# COMPACT_ATOMS: atom_id res chain seq x y z
N VAL A 1 -16.53 16.15 -4.94
CA VAL A 1 -15.59 15.46 -4.04
C VAL A 1 -14.89 16.49 -3.18
N ASP A 2 -14.29 17.52 -3.76
CA ASP A 2 -13.90 18.76 -3.06
C ASP A 2 -15.16 19.60 -2.72
N LYS A 3 -15.54 19.65 -1.43
CA LYS A 3 -16.72 20.36 -0.92
C LYS A 3 -16.35 21.73 -0.36
N ASP A 4 -15.16 21.87 0.19
CA ASP A 4 -14.70 23.13 0.77
C ASP A 4 -14.06 24.07 -0.25
N ARG A 5 -13.87 23.62 -1.50
CA ARG A 5 -13.24 24.36 -2.61
C ARG A 5 -11.85 24.84 -2.27
N SER A 6 -11.16 24.12 -1.39
CA SER A 6 -9.77 24.39 -1.04
C SER A 6 -8.82 24.09 -2.22
N GLY A 7 -9.28 23.33 -3.23
CA GLY A 7 -8.45 22.87 -4.33
C GLY A 7 -7.60 21.64 -3.97
N VAL A 8 -7.74 21.11 -2.75
CA VAL A 8 -7.13 19.87 -2.27
C VAL A 8 -8.22 18.97 -1.70
N ILE A 9 -8.04 17.65 -1.74
CA ILE A 9 -9.03 16.71 -1.21
C ILE A 9 -8.60 16.32 0.21
N SER A 10 -9.35 16.75 1.22
CA SER A 10 -9.14 16.38 2.61
C SER A 10 -9.48 14.91 2.89
N ASP A 11 -8.93 14.35 3.96
CA ASP A 11 -9.27 13.02 4.48
C ASP A 11 -10.78 12.80 4.60
N THR A 12 -11.51 13.82 5.06
CA THR A 12 -12.95 13.79 5.29
C THR A 12 -13.74 13.81 3.97
N GLU A 13 -13.27 14.59 2.99
CA GLU A 13 -13.86 14.65 1.65
C GLU A 13 -13.59 13.39 0.83
N LEU A 14 -12.41 12.81 0.98
CA LEU A 14 -12.05 11.53 0.37
C LEU A 14 -12.82 10.37 1.00
N GLN A 15 -12.96 10.37 2.32
CA GLN A 15 -13.81 9.42 3.06
C GLN A 15 -15.26 9.52 2.58
N GLN A 16 -15.80 10.73 2.41
CA GLN A 16 -17.16 10.92 1.88
C GLN A 16 -17.31 10.50 0.42
N ALA A 17 -16.30 10.75 -0.41
CA ALA A 17 -16.31 10.35 -1.82
C ALA A 17 -16.31 8.84 -1.99
N LEU A 18 -15.57 8.12 -1.14
CA LEU A 18 -15.48 6.65 -1.15
C LEU A 18 -16.65 6.00 -0.40
N SER A 19 -17.23 6.66 0.61
CA SER A 19 -18.37 6.14 1.38
C SER A 19 -19.68 6.08 0.59
N ASN A 20 -19.85 6.96 -0.41
CA ASN A 20 -21.04 7.00 -1.28
C ASN A 20 -21.25 5.72 -2.13
N GLY A 21 -20.31 4.76 -2.10
CA GLY A 21 -20.45 3.47 -2.78
C GLY A 21 -20.75 2.26 -1.87
N THR A 22 -20.49 2.29 -0.56
CA THR A 22 -20.60 1.06 0.28
C THR A 22 -20.80 1.27 1.80
N TRP A 23 -21.04 2.50 2.29
CA TRP A 23 -21.52 2.79 3.65
C TRP A 23 -20.83 2.05 4.83
N THR A 24 -19.52 1.82 4.76
CA THR A 24 -18.72 1.36 5.91
C THR A 24 -17.59 2.35 6.24
N PRO A 25 -17.25 2.55 7.53
CA PRO A 25 -16.00 3.24 7.90
C PRO A 25 -14.84 2.58 7.14
N PHE A 26 -13.87 3.35 6.64
CA PHE A 26 -12.78 2.92 5.75
C PHE A 26 -12.35 1.48 6.04
N ASN A 27 -12.96 0.54 5.33
CA ASN A 27 -12.83 -0.87 5.68
C ASN A 27 -11.48 -1.32 5.10
N PRO A 28 -10.60 -1.98 5.86
CA PRO A 28 -9.38 -2.57 5.32
C PRO A 28 -9.66 -3.50 4.12
N VAL A 29 -10.90 -4.01 3.98
CA VAL A 29 -11.38 -4.75 2.80
C VAL A 29 -11.49 -3.88 1.54
N THR A 30 -11.89 -2.61 1.65
CA THR A 30 -11.95 -1.66 0.51
C THR A 30 -10.54 -1.30 0.05
N VAL A 31 -9.62 -1.15 1.01
CA VAL A 31 -8.18 -0.99 0.77
C VAL A 31 -7.58 -2.23 0.07
N ARG A 32 -8.02 -3.44 0.45
CA ARG A 32 -7.67 -4.72 -0.20
C ARG A 32 -7.96 -4.74 -1.69
N SER A 33 -8.96 -3.99 -2.16
CA SER A 33 -9.28 -3.85 -3.59
C SER A 33 -8.51 -2.72 -4.29
N ILE A 34 -8.06 -1.68 -3.56
CA ILE A 34 -7.35 -0.52 -4.14
C ILE A 34 -5.88 -0.86 -4.40
N ILE A 35 -5.29 -1.73 -3.60
CA ILE A 35 -3.93 -2.21 -3.82
C ILE A 35 -3.96 -3.10 -5.08
N CYS A 36 -3.53 -2.57 -6.23
CA CYS A 36 -3.48 -3.26 -7.52
C CYS A 36 -2.48 -4.44 -7.60
N TYR A 37 -2.14 -5.05 -6.46
CA TYR A 37 -1.21 -6.17 -6.36
C TYR A 37 -1.97 -7.41 -5.87
N ARG A 38 -1.80 -8.54 -6.58
CA ARG A 38 -2.38 -9.85 -6.20
C ARG A 38 -1.63 -10.42 -4.99
N LEU A 39 -1.79 -9.79 -3.83
CA LEU A 39 -1.20 -10.23 -2.57
C LEU A 39 -2.12 -11.24 -1.89
N SER A 40 -1.55 -12.17 -1.14
CA SER A 40 -2.33 -13.12 -0.34
C SER A 40 -2.95 -12.43 0.87
N ASP A 41 -4.06 -12.98 1.35
CA ASP A 41 -4.77 -12.54 2.55
C ASP A 41 -3.84 -12.41 3.77
N GLN A 42 -2.90 -13.34 3.91
CA GLN A 42 -1.91 -13.34 4.97
C GLN A 42 -0.90 -12.19 4.86
N PHE A 43 -0.50 -11.82 3.64
CA PHE A 43 0.44 -10.73 3.43
C PHE A 43 -0.19 -9.36 3.72
N HIS A 44 -1.50 -9.23 3.52
CA HIS A 44 -2.25 -8.05 3.92
C HIS A 44 -2.20 -7.84 5.44
N ASP A 45 -2.36 -8.89 6.25
CA ASP A 45 -2.27 -8.78 7.71
C ASP A 45 -0.87 -8.33 8.17
N ILE A 46 0.18 -8.77 7.48
CA ILE A 46 1.56 -8.36 7.74
C ILE A 46 1.73 -6.86 7.44
N LEU A 47 1.20 -6.38 6.31
CA LEU A 47 1.22 -4.97 5.96
C LEU A 47 0.47 -4.13 7.00
N ILE A 48 -0.72 -4.56 7.41
CA ILE A 48 -1.52 -3.85 8.41
C ILE A 48 -0.73 -3.70 9.71
N ARG A 49 -0.14 -4.79 10.21
CA ARG A 49 0.67 -4.75 11.44
C ARG A 49 1.94 -3.91 11.30
N LYS A 50 2.53 -3.85 10.11
CA LYS A 50 3.76 -3.07 9.85
C LYS A 50 3.50 -1.56 9.85
N PHE A 51 2.31 -1.14 9.42
CA PHE A 51 1.93 0.27 9.30
C PHE A 51 0.95 0.75 10.40
N ASP A 52 0.44 -0.14 11.24
CA ASP A 52 -0.33 0.19 12.45
C ASP A 52 0.59 0.73 13.55
N ARG A 53 0.89 2.03 13.49
CA ARG A 53 1.72 2.73 14.50
C ARG A 53 1.07 2.80 15.89
N GLN A 54 -0.25 2.62 15.97
CA GLN A 54 -1.03 2.80 17.20
C GLN A 54 -1.37 1.46 17.88
N GLY A 55 -1.13 0.33 17.21
CA GLY A 55 -1.45 -1.01 17.70
C GLY A 55 -2.95 -1.25 17.90
N ARG A 56 -3.81 -0.46 17.25
CA ARG A 56 -5.28 -0.50 17.43
C ARG A 56 -5.98 -1.38 16.39
N GLY A 57 -5.22 -2.03 15.51
CA GLY A 57 -5.75 -2.78 14.37
C GLY A 57 -6.34 -1.88 13.28
N GLN A 58 -5.97 -0.59 13.28
CA GLN A 58 -6.44 0.41 12.33
C GLN A 58 -5.24 1.23 11.84
N ILE A 59 -5.14 1.48 10.54
CA ILE A 59 -4.06 2.25 9.94
C ILE A 59 -4.58 3.67 9.66
N ALA A 60 -3.82 4.68 10.07
CA ALA A 60 -4.12 6.06 9.72
C ALA A 60 -3.88 6.29 8.22
N PHE A 61 -4.57 7.27 7.63
CA PHE A 61 -4.56 7.44 6.17
C PHE A 61 -3.16 7.78 5.61
N ASP A 62 -2.40 8.59 6.34
CA ASP A 62 -1.01 8.91 6.07
C ASP A 62 -0.09 7.67 6.09
N ASP A 63 -0.26 6.82 7.09
CA ASP A 63 0.47 5.55 7.21
C ASP A 63 0.11 4.58 6.08
N PHE A 64 -1.16 4.58 5.66
CA PHE A 64 -1.62 3.79 4.54
C PHE A 64 -0.99 4.25 3.21
N ILE A 65 -1.01 5.56 2.93
CA ILE A 65 -0.35 6.12 1.74
C ILE A 65 1.13 5.77 1.74
N GLN A 66 1.80 5.95 2.87
CA GLN A 66 3.21 5.63 2.98
C GLN A 66 3.47 4.13 2.70
N GLY A 67 2.61 3.24 3.21
CA GLY A 67 2.68 1.82 2.92
C GLY A 67 2.50 1.49 1.44
N CYS A 68 1.56 2.14 0.75
CA CYS A 68 1.37 1.99 -0.69
C CYS A 68 2.60 2.46 -1.50
N ILE A 69 3.20 3.60 -1.14
CA ILE A 69 4.40 4.11 -1.82
C ILE A 69 5.57 3.13 -1.65
N VAL A 70 5.76 2.59 -0.45
CA VAL A 70 6.81 1.60 -0.17
C VAL A 70 6.55 0.32 -0.96
N LEU A 71 5.32 -0.19 -0.97
CA LEU A 71 4.94 -1.39 -1.71
C LEU A 71 5.12 -1.21 -3.23
N GLN A 72 4.80 -0.03 -3.76
CA GLN A 72 5.02 0.28 -5.17
C GLN A 72 6.51 0.25 -5.52
N ARG A 73 7.36 0.92 -4.72
CA ARG A 73 8.82 0.91 -4.93
C ARG A 73 9.40 -0.50 -4.89
N LEU A 74 8.99 -1.29 -3.89
CA LEU A 74 9.40 -2.69 -3.77
C LEU A 74 9.02 -3.50 -5.00
N THR A 75 7.80 -3.31 -5.51
CA THR A 75 7.31 -4.01 -6.69
C THR A 75 8.05 -3.58 -7.96
N ASP A 76 8.33 -2.28 -8.11
CA ASP A 76 9.06 -1.76 -9.27
C ASP A 76 10.50 -2.27 -9.31
N ILE A 77 11.13 -2.41 -8.14
CA ILE A 77 12.45 -3.04 -8.05
C ILE A 77 12.33 -4.53 -8.37
N PHE A 78 11.39 -5.26 -7.76
CA PHE A 78 11.18 -6.68 -8.03
C PHE A 78 11.02 -6.97 -9.52
N ARG A 79 10.16 -6.21 -10.22
CA ARG A 79 9.94 -6.35 -11.68
C ARG A 79 11.18 -6.10 -12.53
N ARG A 80 12.17 -5.33 -12.06
CA ARG A 80 13.43 -5.14 -12.79
C ARG A 80 14.32 -6.39 -12.73
N TYR A 81 14.18 -7.18 -11.68
CA TYR A 81 14.92 -8.42 -11.49
C TYR A 81 14.16 -9.66 -11.98
N ASP A 82 12.81 -9.61 -11.97
CA ASP A 82 11.91 -10.63 -12.53
C ASP A 82 11.79 -10.45 -14.05
N THR A 83 12.85 -10.84 -14.77
CA THR A 83 12.96 -10.61 -16.22
C THR A 83 12.03 -11.48 -17.06
N ASP A 84 11.59 -12.61 -16.53
CA ASP A 84 10.72 -13.60 -17.17
C ASP A 84 9.26 -13.52 -16.68
N GLN A 85 8.96 -12.64 -15.73
CA GLN A 85 7.60 -12.35 -15.23
C GLN A 85 6.91 -13.57 -14.62
N ASP A 86 7.68 -14.48 -14.04
CA ASP A 86 7.18 -15.71 -13.42
C ASP A 86 6.83 -15.51 -11.92
N GLY A 87 7.19 -14.34 -11.37
CA GLY A 87 6.98 -13.99 -9.98
C GLY A 87 8.07 -14.49 -9.03
N TRP A 88 9.21 -14.93 -9.56
CA TRP A 88 10.39 -15.36 -8.81
C TRP A 88 11.63 -14.59 -9.27
N ILE A 89 12.56 -14.36 -8.34
CA ILE A 89 13.86 -13.77 -8.65
C ILE A 89 14.96 -14.62 -8.03
N GLN A 90 16.05 -14.78 -8.78
CA GLN A 90 17.29 -15.38 -8.27
C GLN A 90 18.36 -14.29 -8.24
N VAL A 91 18.82 -13.95 -7.04
CA VAL A 91 19.80 -12.88 -6.82
C VAL A 91 20.99 -13.38 -6.01
N SER A 92 22.19 -12.87 -6.30
CA SER A 92 23.36 -13.08 -5.45
C SER A 92 23.26 -12.27 -4.16
N TYR A 93 24.09 -12.59 -3.16
CA TYR A 93 24.09 -11.86 -1.89
C TYR A 93 24.30 -10.35 -2.05
N GLU A 94 25.26 -9.94 -2.90
CA GLU A 94 25.53 -8.51 -3.16
C GLU A 94 24.38 -7.82 -3.89
N GLN A 95 23.74 -8.53 -4.83
CA GLN A 95 22.56 -8.01 -5.53
C GLN A 95 21.38 -7.82 -4.56
N TYR A 96 21.19 -8.76 -3.62
CA TYR A 96 20.19 -8.61 -2.56
C TYR A 96 20.46 -7.38 -1.69
N LEU A 97 21.70 -7.18 -1.22
CA LEU A 97 22.05 -5.99 -0.42
C LEU A 97 21.81 -4.69 -1.19
N SER A 98 22.22 -4.64 -2.46
CA SER A 98 21.98 -3.48 -3.34
C SER A 98 20.48 -3.21 -3.52
N MET A 99 19.68 -4.26 -3.72
CA MET A 99 18.22 -4.17 -3.82
C MET A 99 17.62 -3.54 -2.55
N VAL A 100 18.02 -4.03 -1.37
CA VAL A 100 17.54 -3.53 -0.08
C VAL A 100 17.95 -2.08 0.17
N PHE A 101 19.21 -1.72 -0.12
CA PHE A 101 19.69 -0.35 0.06
C PHE A 101 19.04 0.64 -0.91
N SER A 102 18.57 0.21 -2.09
CA SER A 102 17.90 1.10 -3.03
C SER A 102 16.51 1.60 -2.56
N ILE A 103 15.96 0.98 -1.51
CA ILE A 103 14.64 1.30 -0.94
C ILE A 103 14.73 2.30 0.21
N VAL A 104 15.87 2.28 0.95
CA VAL A 104 16.12 3.04 2.18
C VAL A 104 16.77 4.38 1.87
#